data_AF-A0A1H6ZH87-F1
#
_entry.id   AF-A0A1H6ZH87-F1
#
_cell.length_a   1.000
_cell.length_b   1.000
_cell.length_c   1.000
_cell.angle_alpha   90.00
_cell.angle_beta   90.00
_cell.angle_gamma   90.00
#
_symmetry.space_group_name_H-M   'P 1'
#
loop_
_entity.id
_entity.type
_entity.pdbx_description
1 polymer ?
#
loop_
_entity_poly.entity_id
_entity_poly.type
_entity_poly.pdbx_seq_one_letter_code
_entity_poly.pdbx_strand_id
1 'polypeptide(L)' 'MGKGKDLFGKYNDLGKEKGVGSEEYNYSCVLFQALLMLGERKVFELLEEADATGKKLSLEYEAQTSEGEIVPSEVILV' A
#
# COMPACT_ATOMS: atom_id res chain seq x y z
N MET A 1 -14.44 -1.46 -11.54
CA MET A 1 -13.10 -1.51 -10.94
C MET A 1 -12.10 -1.40 -12.06
N GLY A 2 -11.52 -0.22 -12.27
CA GLY A 2 -10.56 0.01 -13.35
C GLY A 2 -9.45 0.92 -12.84
N LYS A 3 -9.84 2.10 -12.34
CA LYS A 3 -8.92 3.09 -11.82
C LYS A 3 -8.03 2.59 -10.69
N GLY A 4 -8.57 1.86 -9.71
CA GLY A 4 -7.77 1.33 -8.59
C GLY A 4 -6.70 0.32 -9.04
N LYS A 5 -7.05 -0.53 -10.02
CA LYS A 5 -6.10 -1.47 -10.64
C LYS A 5 -5.03 -0.75 -11.45
N ASP A 6 -5.41 0.27 -12.21
CA ASP A 6 -4.50 1.08 -13.01
C ASP A 6 -3.53 1.88 -12.12
N LEU A 7 -4.03 2.45 -11.01
CA LEU A 7 -3.22 3.11 -10.00
C LEU A 7 -2.23 2.14 -9.36
N PHE A 8 -2.69 0.94 -8.97
CA PHE A 8 -1.82 -0.09 -8.42
C PHE A 8 -0.70 -0.45 -9.40
N GLY A 9 -1.03 -0.70 -10.68
CA GLY A 9 -0.04 -0.97 -11.72
C GLY A 9 0.96 0.16 -11.89
N LYS A 10 0.47 1.40 -12.03
CA LYS A 10 1.28 2.60 -12.17
C LYS A 10 2.29 2.76 -11.04
N TYR A 11 1.87 2.62 -9.78
CA TYR A 11 2.79 2.77 -8.64
C TYR A 11 3.82 1.64 -8.57
N ASN A 12 3.45 0.42 -8.94
CA ASN A 12 4.40 -0.69 -9.01
C ASN A 12 5.43 -0.51 -10.11
N ASP A 13 5.02 -0.06 -11.29
CA ASP A 13 5.94 0.21 -12.40
C ASP A 13 6.88 1.37 -12.05
N LEU A 14 6.37 2.42 -11.41
CA LEU A 14 7.19 3.52 -10.93
C LEU A 14 8.19 3.06 -9.86
N GLY A 15 7.77 2.22 -8.93
CA GLY A 15 8.67 1.63 -7.93
C GLY A 15 9.78 0.77 -8.55
N LYS A 16 9.48 0.03 -9.62
CA LYS A 16 10.48 -0.72 -10.39
C LYS A 16 11.45 0.20 -11.14
N GLU A 17 10.94 1.27 -11.75
CA GLU A 17 11.74 2.24 -12.50
C GLU A 17 12.73 2.98 -11.59
N LYS A 18 12.25 3.45 -10.43
CA LYS A 18 13.06 4.23 -9.48
C LYS A 18 14.01 3.36 -8.65
N GLY A 19 13.64 2.11 -8.44
CA GLY A 19 14.48 1.11 -7.79
C GLY A 19 14.51 1.24 -6.26
N VAL A 20 15.19 0.27 -5.65
CA VAL A 20 15.25 0.08 -4.19
C VAL A 20 15.75 1.33 -3.48
N GLY A 21 15.04 1.74 -2.41
CA GLY A 21 15.39 2.89 -1.59
C GLY A 21 14.73 4.21 -2.02
N SER A 22 14.08 4.24 -3.18
CA SER A 22 13.23 5.38 -3.59
C SER A 22 11.90 5.40 -2.82
N GLU A 23 11.26 6.57 -2.74
CA GLU A 23 9.91 6.70 -2.15
C GLU A 23 8.88 5.86 -2.91
N GLU A 24 9.02 5.76 -4.23
CA GLU A 24 8.09 5.04 -5.09
C GLU A 24 8.24 3.52 -4.92
N TYR A 25 9.47 3.03 -4.74
CA TYR A 25 9.70 1.64 -4.38
C TYR A 25 9.15 1.31 -2.99
N ASN A 26 9.38 2.19 -2.01
CA ASN A 26 8.84 1.99 -0.66
C ASN A 26 7.31 1.99 -0.67
N TYR A 27 6.70 2.86 -1.46
CA TYR A 27 5.25 2.91 -1.61
C TYR A 27 4.71 1.66 -2.34
N SER A 28 5.39 1.14 -3.36
CA SER A 28 4.97 -0.11 -4.00
C SER A 28 5.03 -1.30 -3.03
N CYS A 29 6.00 -1.34 -2.12
CA CYS A 29 6.04 -2.31 -1.03
C CYS A 29 4.84 -2.18 -0.07
N VAL A 30 4.44 -0.95 0.28
CA VAL A 30 3.22 -0.69 1.08
C VAL A 30 1.99 -1.24 0.37
N LEU A 31 1.84 -0.97 -0.93
CA LEU A 31 0.70 -1.46 -1.71
C LEU A 31 0.69 -2.98 -1.81
N PHE A 32 1.87 -3.60 -1.97
CA PHE A 32 1.98 -5.05 -1.99
C PHE A 32 1.60 -5.66 -0.64
N GLN A 33 2.06 -5.10 0.48
CA GLN A 33 1.68 -5.56 1.81
C GLN A 33 0.18 -5.37 2.07
N ALA A 34 -0.40 -4.24 1.67
CA ALA A 34 -1.84 -4.00 1.74
C ALA A 34 -2.63 -5.06 0.93
N LEU A 35 -2.11 -5.45 -0.24
CA LEU A 35 -2.71 -6.49 -1.08
C LEU A 35 -2.71 -7.85 -0.38
N LEU A 36 -1.62 -8.20 0.32
CA LEU A 36 -1.55 -9.43 1.11
C LEU A 36 -2.52 -9.42 2.30
N MET A 37 -2.73 -8.26 2.93
CA MET A 37 -3.60 -8.13 4.11
C MET A 37 -5.09 -8.10 3.76
N LEU A 38 -5.49 -7.35 2.73
CA LEU A 38 -6.90 -7.04 2.47
C LEU A 38 -7.45 -7.67 1.17
N GLY A 39 -6.56 -8.17 0.31
CA GLY A 39 -6.91 -8.69 -1.00
C GLY A 39 -7.17 -7.61 -2.05
N GLU A 40 -7.23 -8.06 -3.32
CA GLU A 40 -7.26 -7.18 -4.50
C GLU A 40 -8.40 -6.16 -4.47
N ARG A 41 -9.62 -6.63 -4.20
CA ARG A 41 -10.80 -5.77 -4.26
C ARG A 41 -10.71 -4.59 -3.30
N LYS A 42 -10.36 -4.86 -2.04
CA LYS A 42 -10.36 -3.84 -1.00
C LYS A 42 -9.24 -2.82 -1.22
N VAL A 43 -8.06 -3.26 -1.65
CA VAL A 43 -6.94 -2.37 -1.98
C VAL A 43 -7.28 -1.45 -3.15
N PHE A 44 -7.94 -1.97 -4.19
CA PHE A 44 -8.29 -1.13 -5.33
C PHE A 44 -9.37 -0.10 -4.98
N GLU A 45 -10.36 -0.47 -4.17
CA GLU A 45 -11.34 0.49 -3.63
C GLU A 45 -10.66 1.58 -2.79
N LEU A 46 -9.72 1.21 -1.90
CA LEU A 46 -8.96 2.17 -1.09
C LEU A 46 -8.05 3.08 -1.94
N LEU A 47 -7.45 2.57 -3.01
CA LEU A 47 -6.64 3.39 -3.92
C LEU A 47 -7.48 4.41 -4.68
N GLU A 48 -8.69 4.04 -5.09
CA GLU A 48 -9.63 4.99 -5.72
C GLU A 48 -10.05 6.08 -4.72
N GLU A 49 -10.31 5.73 -3.46
CA GLU A 49 -10.60 6.69 -2.39
C GLU A 49 -9.41 7.60 -2.08
N ALA A 50 -8.21 7.04 -1.97
CA ALA A 50 -6.98 7.78 -1.71
C ALA A 50 -6.75 8.83 -2.81
N ASP A 51 -6.85 8.44 -4.08
CA ASP A 51 -6.72 9.36 -5.21
C ASP A 51 -7.82 10.43 -5.21
N ALA A 52 -9.06 10.06 -4.90
CA ALA A 52 -10.18 11.01 -4.81
C ALA A 52 -10.04 12.03 -3.66
N THR A 53 -9.34 11.66 -2.59
CA THR A 53 -9.14 12.49 -1.39
C THR A 53 -7.76 13.14 -1.30
N GLY A 54 -6.87 12.89 -2.26
CA GLY A 54 -5.49 13.39 -2.25
C GLY A 54 -4.59 12.71 -1.20
N LYS A 55 -4.96 11.52 -0.74
CA LYS A 55 -4.27 10.71 0.27
C LYS A 55 -3.45 9.58 -0.33
N LYS A 56 -2.71 8.86 0.52
CA LYS A 56 -2.02 7.61 0.19
C LYS A 56 -2.36 6.51 1.19
N LEU A 57 -2.14 5.26 0.78
CA LEU A 57 -2.20 4.13 1.71
C LEU A 57 -0.93 4.13 2.58
N SER A 58 -1.08 3.83 3.86
CA SER A 58 0.02 3.57 4.78
C SER A 58 -0.28 2.32 5.61
N LEU A 59 0.77 1.66 6.08
CA LEU A 59 0.65 0.58 7.05
C LEU A 59 0.75 1.16 8.45
N GLU A 60 -0.20 0.82 9.31
CA GLU A 60 -0.08 0.99 10.74
C GLU A 60 0.51 -0.30 11.35
N TYR A 61 1.32 -0.14 12.39
CA TYR A 61 2.00 -1.26 13.04
C TYR A 61 1.62 -1.26 14.52
N GLU A 62 1.18 -2.40 15.02
CA GLU A 62 0.97 -2.59 16.46
C GLU A 62 2.31 -2.71 17.20
N ALA A 63 2.34 -2.24 18.46
CA ALA A 63 3.51 -2.39 19.31
C ALA A 63 3.68 -3.86 19.71
N GLN A 64 4.81 -4.46 19.28
CA GLN A 64 5.33 -5.79 19.62
C GLN A 64 4.31 -6.85 20.02
N THR A 65 4.11 -7.81 19.13
CA THR A 65 3.52 -9.10 19.52
C THR A 65 4.35 -9.74 20.63
N SER A 66 3.77 -10.69 21.38
CA SER A 66 4.46 -11.44 22.44
C SER A 66 5.72 -12.19 21.98
N GLU A 67 5.91 -12.31 20.66
CA GLU A 67 7.06 -12.94 20.01
C GLU A 67 8.12 -11.92 19.53
N GLY A 68 7.89 -10.63 19.74
CA GLY A 68 8.84 -9.55 19.44
C GLY A 68 8.82 -9.07 17.98
N GLU A 69 7.96 -9.64 17.13
CA GLU A 69 7.80 -9.21 15.73
C GLU A 69 6.88 -7.97 15.64
N ILE A 70 7.34 -6.96 14.91
CA ILE A 70 6.53 -5.80 14.50
C ILE A 70 5.91 -6.15 13.14
N VAL A 71 4.61 -6.39 13.14
CA VAL A 71 3.83 -6.70 11.93
C VAL A 71 2.81 -5.59 11.66
N PRO A 72 2.50 -5.30 10.39
CA PRO A 72 1.46 -4.34 10.07
C PRO A 72 0.10 -4.88 10.53
N SER A 73 -0.66 -4.06 11.25
CA SER A 73 -1.96 -4.40 11.80
C SER A 73 -3.11 -3.88 10.93
N GLU A 74 -2.94 -2.71 10.32
CA GLU A 74 -3.97 -2.04 9.54
C GLU A 74 -3.41 -1.30 8.32
N VAL A 75 -4.27 -1.07 7.33
CA VAL A 75 -4.01 -0.18 6.19
C VAL A 75 -4.87 1.07 6.35
N ILE A 76 -4.23 2.22 6.48
CA ILE A 76 -4.88 3.52 6.69
C ILE A 76 -4.66 4.47 5.52
N LEU A 77 -5.47 5.52 5.44
CA LEU A 77 -5.31 6.61 4.47
C LEU A 77 -4.68 7.84 5.14
N VAL A 78 -3.51 8.25 4.66
CA VAL A 78 -2.72 9.39 5.17
C VAL A 78 -2.63 10.53 4.18
#